data_AF-A0A222T368-F1
#
_entry.id   AF-A0A222T368-F1
#
_cell.length_a   1.000
_cell.length_b   1.000
_cell.length_c   1.000
_cell.angle_alpha   90.00
_cell.angle_beta   90.00
_cell.angle_gamma   90.00
#
_symmetry.space_group_name_H-M   'P 1'
#
loop_
_entity.id
_entity.type
_entity.pdbx_description
1 polymer ?
#
loop_
_entity_poly.entity_id
_entity_poly.type
_entity_poly.pdbx_seq_one_letter_code
_entity_poly.pdbx_strand_id
1 'polypeptide(L)'
;MSGWREDELEKALLEAKARIESMVALHRDRSSQEQLITVVDNAYDVVLETAAGLVKEATTSIDIIHARRPSRADRIQRRTDQDERALLYGAQEGVTIRLLTTPTLLDDDFVREQLGRERPVAIRVAHMPPLQALVVDDSVALVVAESAAGRRTSVIRVAELLHSLRMLFDSIWKDAFRAGERFVFGDRTRAAFARRILRYLQAGVTDEVAARELTVSVRTYRRYVADIMSQLGANSRFQAGVRAAELGLLPPTPGAEPGGRG
;
A
#
# COMPACT_ATOMS: atom_id res chain seq x y z
N MET A 1 -70.85 25.96 -1.28
CA MET A 1 -69.54 26.55 -0.89
C MET A 1 -68.70 25.65 0.04
N SER A 2 -69.00 24.34 0.17
CA SER A 2 -68.28 23.43 1.09
C SER A 2 -67.14 22.64 0.42
N GLY A 3 -67.32 22.16 -0.81
CA GLY A 3 -66.35 21.30 -1.49
C GLY A 3 -65.00 21.96 -1.82
N TRP A 4 -64.98 23.27 -2.07
CA TRP A 4 -63.73 24.01 -2.36
C TRP A 4 -62.73 24.00 -1.19
N ARG A 5 -63.20 23.99 0.06
CA ARG A 5 -62.31 23.90 1.24
C ARG A 5 -61.80 22.49 1.49
N GLU A 6 -62.57 21.49 1.08
CA GLU A 6 -62.22 20.08 1.24
C GLU A 6 -61.16 19.67 0.21
N ASP A 7 -61.32 20.11 -1.04
CA ASP A 7 -60.33 19.93 -2.11
C ASP A 7 -59.00 20.65 -1.80
N GLU A 8 -59.08 21.85 -1.22
CA GLU A 8 -57.89 22.64 -0.84
C GLU A 8 -57.15 22.01 0.35
N LEU A 9 -57.89 21.41 1.31
CA LEU A 9 -57.33 20.66 2.43
C LEU A 9 -56.70 19.34 1.97
N GLU A 10 -57.36 18.60 1.08
CA GLU A 10 -56.85 17.34 0.53
C GLU A 10 -55.56 17.55 -0.28
N LYS A 11 -55.54 18.60 -1.10
CA LYS A 11 -54.33 19.01 -1.84
C LYS A 11 -53.19 19.38 -0.89
N ALA A 12 -53.48 20.16 0.17
CA ALA A 12 -52.48 20.51 1.17
C ALA A 12 -51.92 19.28 1.92
N LEU A 13 -52.76 18.29 2.21
CA LEU A 13 -52.35 17.04 2.85
C LEU A 13 -51.46 16.18 1.93
N LEU A 14 -51.79 16.09 0.64
CA LEU A 14 -50.97 15.38 -0.34
C LEU A 14 -49.60 16.02 -0.54
N GLU A 15 -49.54 17.36 -0.57
CA GLU A 15 -48.28 18.09 -0.63
C GLU A 15 -47.43 17.90 0.63
N ALA A 16 -48.06 17.91 1.82
CA ALA A 16 -47.37 17.64 3.08
C ALA A 16 -46.82 16.20 3.12
N LYS A 17 -47.61 15.21 2.67
CA LYS A 17 -47.19 13.82 2.57
C LYS A 17 -45.99 13.65 1.63
N ALA A 18 -46.05 14.22 0.43
CA ALA A 18 -44.96 14.15 -0.55
C ALA A 18 -43.66 14.79 -0.02
N ARG A 19 -43.77 15.88 0.75
CA ARG A 19 -42.61 16.52 1.40
C ARG A 19 -42.02 15.65 2.50
N ILE A 20 -42.86 14.99 3.31
CA ILE A 20 -42.39 14.06 4.33
C ILE A 20 -41.71 12.85 3.69
N GLU A 21 -42.30 12.27 2.64
CA GLU A 21 -41.72 11.14 1.90
C GLU A 21 -40.36 11.50 1.28
N SER A 22 -40.24 12.69 0.68
CA SER A 22 -38.98 13.21 0.12
C SER A 22 -37.93 13.44 1.21
N MET A 23 -38.31 14.03 2.35
CA MET A 23 -37.41 14.26 3.48
C MET A 23 -36.94 12.94 4.12
N VAL A 24 -37.82 11.95 4.23
CA VAL A 24 -37.49 10.60 4.71
C VAL A 24 -36.58 9.88 3.72
N ALA A 25 -36.80 10.01 2.42
CA ALA A 25 -35.92 9.42 1.40
C ALA A 25 -34.51 10.02 1.45
N LEU A 26 -34.39 11.35 1.50
CA LEU A 26 -33.11 12.05 1.64
C LEU A 26 -32.40 11.74 2.95
N HIS A 27 -33.15 11.63 4.05
CA HIS A 27 -32.57 11.27 5.36
C HIS A 27 -32.16 9.79 5.40
N ARG A 28 -32.92 8.88 4.78
CA ARG A 28 -32.57 7.45 4.69
C ARG A 28 -31.35 7.26 3.78
N ASP A 29 -31.25 7.98 2.68
CA ASP A 29 -30.09 7.96 1.78
C ASP A 29 -28.84 8.50 2.50
N ARG A 30 -28.96 9.65 3.17
CA ARG A 30 -27.87 10.23 3.95
C ARG A 30 -27.48 9.39 5.18
N SER A 31 -28.45 8.82 5.89
CA SER A 31 -28.20 7.94 7.05
C SER A 31 -27.60 6.59 6.61
N SER A 32 -28.01 6.07 5.45
CA SER A 32 -27.37 4.89 4.84
C SER A 32 -25.93 5.23 4.43
N GLN A 33 -25.69 6.37 3.79
CA GLN A 33 -24.34 6.85 3.47
C GLN A 33 -23.47 7.11 4.72
N GLU A 34 -24.03 7.65 5.80
CA GLU A 34 -23.35 7.82 7.09
C GLU A 34 -23.03 6.47 7.77
N GLN A 35 -23.86 5.43 7.59
CA GLN A 35 -23.57 4.06 8.06
C GLN A 35 -22.50 3.35 7.22
N LEU A 36 -22.23 3.81 6.00
CA LEU A 36 -21.21 3.23 5.12
C LEU A 36 -19.79 3.75 5.40
N ILE A 37 -19.61 4.75 6.27
CA ILE A 37 -18.28 5.17 6.75
C ILE A 37 -18.27 5.20 8.28
N THR A 38 -17.74 4.13 8.89
CA THR A 38 -17.65 4.02 10.34
C THR A 38 -16.26 4.45 10.82
N VAL A 39 -16.20 5.39 11.76
CA VAL A 39 -14.93 5.79 12.41
C VAL A 39 -14.52 4.72 13.42
N VAL A 40 -13.26 4.31 13.35
CA VAL A 40 -12.64 3.33 14.27
C VAL A 40 -11.71 4.07 15.22
N ASP A 41 -11.62 3.59 16.46
CA ASP A 41 -10.63 4.09 17.40
C ASP A 41 -9.22 3.95 16.81
N ASN A 42 -8.39 4.96 17.00
CA ASN A 42 -7.02 4.96 16.49
C ASN A 42 -6.08 4.08 17.33
N ALA A 43 -6.51 3.49 18.43
CA ALA A 43 -5.73 2.55 19.22
C ALA A 43 -5.26 1.36 18.35
N TYR A 44 -3.96 1.05 18.42
CA TYR A 44 -3.32 0.13 17.48
C TYR A 44 -3.92 -1.28 17.51
N ASP A 45 -4.20 -1.78 18.70
CA ASP A 45 -4.89 -3.04 18.96
C ASP A 45 -6.30 -3.07 18.36
N VAL A 46 -7.08 -1.98 18.51
CA VAL A 46 -8.42 -1.87 17.91
C VAL A 46 -8.36 -1.87 16.39
N VAL A 47 -7.38 -1.17 15.80
CA VAL A 47 -7.17 -1.17 14.34
C VAL A 47 -6.76 -2.55 13.84
N LEU A 48 -5.85 -3.24 14.54
CA LEU A 48 -5.44 -4.61 14.21
C LEU A 48 -6.59 -5.60 14.34
N GLU A 49 -7.38 -5.52 15.40
CA GLU A 49 -8.54 -6.40 15.61
C GLU A 49 -9.59 -6.19 14.51
N THR A 50 -9.85 -4.92 14.15
CA THR A 50 -10.74 -4.58 13.04
C THR A 50 -10.22 -5.16 11.73
N ALA A 51 -8.92 -5.00 11.43
CA ALA A 51 -8.29 -5.57 10.24
C ALA A 51 -8.39 -7.11 10.23
N ALA A 52 -8.13 -7.76 11.37
CA ALA A 52 -8.21 -9.22 11.51
C ALA A 52 -9.61 -9.75 11.22
N GLY A 53 -10.64 -9.06 11.72
CA GLY A 53 -12.04 -9.39 11.42
C GLY A 53 -12.33 -9.34 9.92
N LEU A 54 -11.93 -8.25 9.25
CA LEU A 54 -12.15 -8.09 7.82
C LEU A 54 -11.38 -9.13 6.99
N VAL A 55 -10.13 -9.43 7.34
CA VAL A 55 -9.32 -10.44 6.63
C VAL A 55 -9.93 -11.83 6.77
N LYS A 56 -10.46 -12.17 7.95
CA LYS A 56 -11.10 -13.47 8.19
C LYS A 56 -12.39 -13.65 7.38
N GLU A 57 -13.11 -12.57 7.13
CA GLU A 57 -14.34 -12.54 6.32
C GLU A 57 -14.07 -12.54 4.81
N ALA A 58 -12.82 -12.35 4.37
CA ALA A 58 -12.47 -12.32 2.95
C ALA A 58 -12.74 -13.66 2.26
N THR A 59 -13.34 -13.57 1.07
CA THR A 59 -13.75 -14.73 0.26
C THR A 59 -13.06 -14.78 -1.10
N THR A 60 -12.63 -13.64 -1.64
CA THR A 60 -12.07 -13.53 -2.99
C THR A 60 -10.70 -12.88 -3.01
N SER A 61 -10.54 -11.71 -2.38
CA SER A 61 -9.35 -10.90 -2.53
C SER A 61 -9.11 -9.94 -1.37
N ILE A 62 -7.84 -9.68 -1.13
CA ILE A 62 -7.36 -8.69 -0.17
C ILE A 62 -6.27 -7.86 -0.85
N ASP A 63 -6.50 -6.56 -0.96
CA ASP A 63 -5.53 -5.59 -1.48
C ASP A 63 -5.06 -4.68 -0.35
N ILE A 64 -3.74 -4.59 -0.16
CA ILE A 64 -3.13 -3.90 0.96
C ILE A 64 -2.20 -2.82 0.45
N ILE A 65 -2.37 -1.61 0.96
CA ILE A 65 -1.42 -0.51 0.83
C ILE A 65 -0.75 -0.33 2.19
N HIS A 66 0.54 -0.57 2.26
CA HIS A 66 1.37 -0.35 3.43
C HIS A 66 2.49 0.66 3.08
N ALA A 67 2.15 1.95 3.07
CA ALA A 67 3.05 3.04 2.71
C ALA A 67 3.25 4.08 3.82
N ARG A 68 2.60 3.90 4.98
CA ARG A 68 2.72 4.79 6.13
C ARG A 68 3.78 4.27 7.10
N ARG A 69 4.71 5.12 7.52
CA ARG A 69 5.62 4.76 8.62
C ARG A 69 4.85 4.74 9.95
N PRO A 70 5.07 3.73 10.80
CA PRO A 70 4.52 3.74 12.15
C PRO A 70 4.91 5.04 12.87
N SER A 71 3.94 5.67 13.52
CA SER A 71 4.20 6.86 14.34
C SER A 71 5.16 6.53 15.49
N ARG A 72 5.72 7.53 16.16
CA ARG A 72 6.56 7.30 17.36
C ARG A 72 5.79 6.52 18.44
N ALA A 73 4.47 6.73 18.55
CA ALA A 73 3.61 5.96 19.44
C ALA A 73 3.50 4.49 18.99
N ASP A 74 3.30 4.25 17.69
CA ASP A 74 3.22 2.90 17.11
C ASP A 74 4.55 2.12 17.34
N ARG A 75 5.71 2.80 17.24
CA ARG A 75 7.04 2.20 17.45
C ARG A 75 7.33 1.80 18.91
N ILE A 76 6.72 2.48 19.88
CA ILE A 76 6.89 2.15 21.32
C ILE A 76 6.24 0.79 21.62
N GLN A 77 5.22 0.40 20.86
CA GLN A 77 4.49 -0.85 21.05
C GLN A 77 5.23 -2.12 20.57
N ARG A 78 6.39 -2.01 19.88
CA ARG A 78 7.33 -3.09 19.48
C ARG A 78 6.74 -4.44 19.01
N ARG A 79 5.52 -4.46 18.45
CA ARG A 79 4.87 -5.67 17.92
C ARG A 79 4.32 -5.52 16.49
N THR A 80 4.56 -4.38 15.85
CA THR A 80 3.79 -3.94 14.68
C THR A 80 3.93 -4.85 13.46
N ASP A 81 5.16 -5.21 13.08
CA ASP A 81 5.38 -5.79 11.75
C ASP A 81 5.08 -7.30 11.70
N GLN A 82 5.16 -7.99 12.85
CA GLN A 82 4.85 -9.41 12.97
C GLN A 82 3.34 -9.64 13.13
N ASP A 83 2.67 -8.80 13.91
CA ASP A 83 1.22 -8.88 14.11
C ASP A 83 0.48 -8.54 12.79
N GLU A 84 0.94 -7.54 12.03
CA GLU A 84 0.36 -7.21 10.72
C GLU A 84 0.55 -8.33 9.69
N ARG A 85 1.69 -9.05 9.71
CA ARG A 85 1.88 -10.26 8.88
C ARG A 85 0.94 -11.38 9.29
N ALA A 86 0.74 -11.56 10.59
CA ALA A 86 -0.11 -12.62 11.11
C ALA A 86 -1.55 -12.50 10.61
N LEU A 87 -2.03 -11.27 10.34
CA LEU A 87 -3.34 -11.02 9.74
C LEU A 87 -3.52 -11.79 8.43
N LEU A 88 -2.49 -11.81 7.57
CA LEU A 88 -2.55 -12.41 6.24
C LEU A 88 -2.76 -13.92 6.28
N TYR A 89 -2.34 -14.57 7.38
CA TYR A 89 -2.55 -15.99 7.62
C TYR A 89 -3.93 -16.32 8.17
N GLY A 90 -4.74 -15.31 8.52
CA GLY A 90 -6.13 -15.46 8.94
C GLY A 90 -7.14 -15.51 7.78
N ALA A 91 -6.70 -15.26 6.54
CA ALA A 91 -7.56 -15.29 5.36
C ALA A 91 -8.01 -16.72 5.02
N GLN A 92 -9.20 -16.86 4.42
CA GLN A 92 -9.70 -18.15 3.94
C GLN A 92 -8.81 -18.71 2.83
N GLU A 93 -8.79 -20.04 2.69
CA GLU A 93 -8.11 -20.70 1.56
C GLU A 93 -8.72 -20.21 0.22
N GLY A 94 -7.85 -19.84 -0.72
CA GLY A 94 -8.28 -19.36 -2.04
C GLY A 94 -8.34 -17.84 -2.20
N VAL A 95 -8.29 -17.07 -1.11
CA VAL A 95 -8.23 -15.61 -1.16
C VAL A 95 -6.91 -15.16 -1.79
N THR A 96 -7.01 -14.30 -2.81
CA THR A 96 -5.82 -13.69 -3.45
C THR A 96 -5.39 -12.46 -2.65
N ILE A 97 -4.13 -12.42 -2.23
CA ILE A 97 -3.61 -11.30 -1.44
C ILE A 97 -2.56 -10.53 -2.26
N ARG A 98 -2.76 -9.22 -2.42
CA ARG A 98 -1.82 -8.28 -3.05
C ARG A 98 -1.37 -7.24 -2.02
N LEU A 99 -0.07 -7.12 -1.81
CA LEU A 99 0.55 -6.14 -0.91
C LEU A 99 1.38 -5.14 -1.71
N LEU A 100 1.00 -3.87 -1.65
CA LEU A 100 1.76 -2.75 -2.16
C LEU A 100 2.45 -2.04 -0.99
N THR A 101 3.77 -1.88 -1.07
CA THR A 101 4.56 -1.23 -0.03
C THR A 101 5.61 -0.26 -0.59
N THR A 102 6.20 0.54 0.29
CA THR A 102 7.33 1.40 -0.07
C THR A 102 8.65 0.68 0.12
N PRO A 103 9.72 1.08 -0.58
CA PRO A 103 11.05 0.52 -0.35
C PRO A 103 11.50 0.53 1.10
N THR A 104 11.10 1.55 1.87
CA THR A 104 11.55 1.72 3.25
C THR A 104 10.79 0.87 4.26
N LEU A 105 9.66 0.30 3.87
CA LEU A 105 8.82 -0.57 4.71
C LEU A 105 8.83 -2.02 4.22
N LEU A 106 9.58 -2.31 3.15
CA LEU A 106 9.71 -3.66 2.63
C LEU A 106 10.40 -4.55 3.66
N ASP A 107 9.74 -5.64 4.03
CA ASP A 107 10.34 -6.68 4.83
C ASP A 107 10.91 -7.80 3.96
N ASP A 108 12.23 -7.89 3.90
CA ASP A 108 12.94 -8.90 3.11
C ASP A 108 12.74 -10.34 3.63
N ASP A 109 12.45 -10.53 4.92
CA ASP A 109 12.23 -11.85 5.51
C ASP A 109 10.87 -12.40 5.08
N PHE A 110 9.84 -11.55 5.09
CA PHE A 110 8.51 -11.86 4.62
C PHE A 110 8.51 -12.14 3.12
N VAL A 111 9.22 -11.33 2.31
CA VAL A 111 9.39 -11.62 0.88
C VAL A 111 10.01 -13.01 0.68
N ARG A 112 11.07 -13.35 1.41
CA ARG A 112 11.69 -14.67 1.35
C ARG A 112 10.78 -15.79 1.81
N GLU A 113 9.95 -15.56 2.83
CA GLU A 113 8.96 -16.51 3.30
C GLU A 113 7.89 -16.81 2.24
N GLN A 114 7.49 -15.80 1.45
CA GLN A 114 6.53 -15.99 0.37
C GLN A 114 7.14 -16.71 -0.83
N LEU A 115 8.45 -16.56 -1.07
CA LEU A 115 9.17 -17.29 -2.12
C LEU A 115 9.17 -18.81 -1.82
N GLY A 116 8.32 -19.55 -2.53
CA GLY A 116 8.20 -21.01 -2.42
C GLY A 116 6.90 -21.50 -1.81
N ARG A 117 6.00 -20.60 -1.41
CA ARG A 117 4.62 -20.99 -1.08
C ARG A 117 3.85 -21.31 -2.37
N GLU A 118 2.94 -22.28 -2.30
CA GLU A 118 2.05 -22.60 -3.43
C GLU A 118 1.15 -21.42 -3.80
N ARG A 119 0.74 -20.64 -2.79
CA ARG A 119 -0.11 -19.44 -2.93
C ARG A 119 0.55 -18.28 -2.20
N PRO A 120 1.58 -17.65 -2.79
CA PRO A 120 2.30 -16.57 -2.14
C PRO A 120 1.44 -15.30 -2.14
N VAL A 121 1.62 -14.47 -1.12
CA VAL A 121 1.18 -13.07 -1.20
C VAL A 121 1.94 -12.40 -2.34
N ALA A 122 1.22 -11.77 -3.28
CA ALA A 122 1.86 -10.99 -4.31
C ALA A 122 2.34 -9.67 -3.68
N ILE A 123 3.65 -9.45 -3.60
CA ILE A 123 4.21 -8.25 -2.97
C ILE A 123 4.78 -7.36 -4.07
N ARG A 124 4.44 -6.06 -4.07
CA ARG A 124 5.02 -5.06 -4.96
C ARG A 124 5.49 -3.82 -4.22
N VAL A 125 6.50 -3.17 -4.78
CA VAL A 125 7.17 -2.00 -4.23
C VAL A 125 6.97 -0.81 -5.16
N ALA A 126 6.50 0.31 -4.61
CA ALA A 126 6.35 1.57 -5.32
C ALA A 126 6.69 2.77 -4.43
N HIS A 127 6.99 3.90 -5.07
CA HIS A 127 6.98 5.19 -4.40
C HIS A 127 5.58 5.76 -4.41
N MET A 128 5.06 6.09 -3.23
CA MET A 128 3.72 6.63 -3.08
C MET A 128 3.60 7.46 -1.79
N PRO A 129 2.64 8.39 -1.71
CA PRO A 129 2.37 9.11 -0.49
C PRO A 129 2.07 8.17 0.69
N PRO A 130 2.33 8.61 1.94
CA PRO A 130 1.96 7.84 3.12
C PRO A 130 0.46 7.53 3.13
N LEU A 131 0.13 6.25 2.97
CA LEU A 131 -1.23 5.73 3.01
C LEU A 131 -1.17 4.34 3.61
N GLN A 132 -2.15 4.02 4.46
CA GLN A 132 -2.36 2.67 4.93
C GLN A 132 -3.81 2.30 4.69
N ALA A 133 -4.02 1.27 3.87
CA ALA A 133 -5.34 0.80 3.49
C ALA A 133 -5.37 -0.72 3.32
N LEU A 134 -6.51 -1.32 3.66
CA LEU A 134 -6.82 -2.73 3.47
C LEU A 134 -8.19 -2.78 2.78
N VAL A 135 -8.25 -3.29 1.55
CA VAL A 135 -9.50 -3.48 0.79
C VAL A 135 -9.79 -4.97 0.71
N VAL A 136 -11.01 -5.37 1.04
CA VAL A 136 -11.45 -6.77 1.05
C VAL A 136 -12.65 -6.93 0.12
N ASP A 137 -12.55 -7.90 -0.79
CA ASP A 137 -13.61 -8.33 -1.72
C ASP A 137 -14.31 -7.20 -2.50
N ASP A 138 -13.62 -6.07 -2.72
CA ASP A 138 -14.17 -4.85 -3.35
C ASP A 138 -15.45 -4.31 -2.67
N SER A 139 -15.69 -4.69 -1.40
CA SER A 139 -16.94 -4.40 -0.68
C SER A 139 -16.72 -3.67 0.64
N VAL A 140 -15.49 -3.68 1.16
CA VAL A 140 -15.12 -2.97 2.38
C VAL A 140 -13.64 -2.58 2.36
N ALA A 141 -13.34 -1.40 2.90
CA ALA A 141 -11.97 -0.96 3.11
C ALA A 141 -11.75 -0.40 4.51
N LEU A 142 -10.66 -0.80 5.16
CA LEU A 142 -10.14 -0.12 6.35
C LEU A 142 -9.06 0.85 5.88
N VAL A 143 -9.24 2.15 6.15
CA VAL A 143 -8.32 3.21 5.73
C VAL A 143 -7.83 3.98 6.95
N VAL A 144 -6.51 4.12 7.05
CA VAL A 144 -5.84 4.98 8.03
C VAL A 144 -5.24 6.16 7.29
N ALA A 145 -5.82 7.34 7.50
CA ALA A 145 -5.41 8.59 6.88
C ALA A 145 -4.84 9.56 7.94
N GLU A 146 -3.82 10.32 7.54
CA GLU A 146 -3.30 11.44 8.33
C GLU A 146 -3.83 12.76 7.76
N SER A 147 -4.27 13.65 8.64
CA SER A 147 -4.77 14.98 8.29
C SER A 147 -4.25 16.03 9.28
N ALA A 148 -4.49 17.31 8.99
CA ALA A 148 -4.18 18.40 9.92
C ALA A 148 -4.90 18.27 11.28
N ALA A 149 -6.03 17.55 11.32
CA ALA A 149 -6.79 17.26 12.53
C ALA A 149 -6.29 16.00 13.28
N GLY A 150 -5.23 15.35 12.77
CA GLY A 150 -4.67 14.11 13.31
C GLY A 150 -4.98 12.88 12.46
N ARG A 151 -4.65 11.70 13.03
CA ARG A 151 -4.90 10.39 12.42
C ARG A 151 -6.39 10.07 12.49
N ARG A 152 -6.95 9.51 11.42
CA ARG A 152 -8.31 8.97 11.40
C ARG A 152 -8.28 7.58 10.77
N THR A 153 -8.90 6.64 11.46
CA THR A 153 -9.13 5.29 10.95
C THR A 153 -10.61 5.10 10.68
N SER A 154 -10.94 4.56 9.51
CA SER A 154 -12.34 4.39 9.07
C SER A 154 -12.53 3.07 8.33
N VAL A 155 -13.66 2.41 8.57
CA VAL A 155 -14.20 1.34 7.72
C VAL A 155 -15.15 1.96 6.72
N ILE A 156 -14.90 1.76 5.43
CA ILE A 156 -15.63 2.33 4.30
C ILE A 156 -16.31 1.18 3.53
N ARG A 157 -17.60 1.31 3.28
CA ARG A 157 -18.46 0.40 2.50
C ARG A 157 -19.17 1.13 1.35
N VAL A 158 -18.78 2.37 1.06
CA VAL A 158 -19.33 3.19 -0.03
C VAL A 158 -18.73 2.71 -1.35
N ALA A 159 -19.57 2.18 -2.24
CA ALA A 159 -19.14 1.55 -3.49
C ALA A 159 -18.29 2.48 -4.38
N GLU A 160 -18.66 3.76 -4.48
CA GLU A 160 -17.95 4.75 -5.29
C GLU A 160 -16.55 5.06 -4.75
N LEU A 161 -16.39 5.09 -3.42
CA LEU A 161 -15.10 5.28 -2.76
C LEU A 161 -14.22 4.03 -2.90
N LEU A 162 -14.80 2.84 -2.76
CA LEU A 162 -14.11 1.57 -2.97
C LEU A 162 -13.61 1.44 -4.40
N HIS A 163 -14.47 1.74 -5.38
CA HIS A 163 -14.09 1.79 -6.80
C HIS A 163 -12.93 2.75 -7.04
N SER A 164 -12.98 3.96 -6.46
CA SER A 164 -11.91 4.95 -6.59
C SER A 164 -10.59 4.48 -5.97
N LEU A 165 -10.65 3.88 -4.77
CA LEU A 165 -9.49 3.32 -4.08
C LEU A 165 -8.87 2.15 -4.85
N ARG A 166 -9.71 1.29 -5.43
CA ARG A 166 -9.29 0.18 -6.30
C ARG A 166 -8.62 0.68 -7.57
N MET A 167 -9.19 1.68 -8.24
CA MET A 167 -8.58 2.30 -9.42
C MET A 167 -7.20 2.90 -9.10
N LEU A 168 -7.06 3.56 -7.94
CA LEU A 168 -5.77 4.03 -7.45
C LEU A 168 -4.80 2.86 -7.21
N PHE A 169 -5.26 1.81 -6.53
CA PHE A 169 -4.45 0.62 -6.26
C PHE A 169 -3.98 -0.03 -7.55
N ASP A 170 -4.89 -0.34 -8.48
CA ASP A 170 -4.58 -1.05 -9.72
C ASP A 170 -3.64 -0.23 -10.62
N SER A 171 -3.79 1.09 -10.63
CA SER A 171 -2.88 2.02 -11.32
C SER A 171 -1.44 1.90 -10.78
N ILE A 172 -1.26 2.03 -9.46
CA ILE A 172 0.07 1.93 -8.85
C ILE A 172 0.61 0.51 -8.99
N TRP A 173 -0.24 -0.50 -8.74
CA TRP A 173 0.11 -1.91 -8.81
C TRP A 173 0.70 -2.29 -10.16
N LYS A 174 0.08 -1.84 -11.26
CA LYS A 174 0.51 -2.12 -12.63
C LYS A 174 1.97 -1.75 -12.86
N ASP A 175 2.38 -0.58 -12.39
CA ASP A 175 3.73 -0.02 -12.60
C ASP A 175 4.71 -0.35 -11.45
N ALA A 176 4.19 -0.88 -10.33
CA ALA A 176 4.98 -1.29 -9.18
C ALA A 176 5.83 -2.54 -9.43
N PHE A 177 6.96 -2.62 -8.72
CA PHE A 177 7.96 -3.66 -8.91
C PHE A 177 7.66 -4.88 -8.06
N ARG A 178 7.74 -6.10 -8.61
CA ARG A 178 7.52 -7.32 -7.82
C ARG A 178 8.63 -7.53 -6.78
N ALA A 179 8.27 -7.57 -5.51
CA ALA A 179 9.16 -8.01 -4.45
C ALA A 179 9.28 -9.54 -4.54
N GLY A 180 10.50 -10.04 -4.76
CA GLY A 180 10.76 -11.43 -5.15
C GLY A 180 11.45 -11.56 -6.51
N GLU A 181 11.17 -10.67 -7.46
CA GLU A 181 12.09 -10.44 -8.61
C GLU A 181 13.36 -9.70 -8.13
N ARG A 182 13.27 -9.03 -6.96
CA ARG A 182 14.41 -8.54 -6.21
C ARG A 182 15.16 -9.70 -5.54
N PHE A 183 16.38 -9.92 -6.02
CA PHE A 183 17.45 -10.79 -5.50
C PHE A 183 17.48 -12.25 -5.95
N VAL A 184 17.24 -12.53 -7.23
CA VAL A 184 17.87 -13.70 -7.88
C VAL A 184 19.33 -13.36 -8.27
N PHE A 185 20.10 -12.86 -7.32
CA PHE A 185 21.54 -12.96 -7.41
C PHE A 185 22.04 -14.27 -6.78
N GLY A 186 21.17 -15.08 -6.18
CA GLY A 186 21.59 -16.27 -5.43
C GLY A 186 22.05 -15.88 -4.02
N ASP A 187 23.02 -16.62 -3.46
CA ASP A 187 23.54 -16.45 -2.10
C ASP A 187 23.78 -14.98 -1.67
N ARG A 188 23.71 -14.73 -0.36
CA ARG A 188 23.92 -13.46 0.36
C ARG A 188 25.12 -12.67 -0.17
N THR A 189 26.18 -13.36 -0.58
CA THR A 189 27.39 -12.80 -1.20
C THR A 189 27.10 -12.03 -2.50
N ARG A 190 26.24 -12.57 -3.37
CA ARG A 190 25.95 -12.01 -4.69
C ARG A 190 24.92 -10.88 -4.61
N ALA A 191 24.00 -10.91 -3.64
CA ALA A 191 23.15 -9.77 -3.30
C ALA A 191 23.97 -8.58 -2.77
N ALA A 192 24.98 -8.83 -1.93
CA ALA A 192 25.92 -7.80 -1.50
C ALA A 192 26.73 -7.22 -2.67
N PHE A 193 27.14 -8.08 -3.61
CA PHE A 193 27.85 -7.66 -4.82
C PHE A 193 26.99 -6.76 -5.72
N ALA A 194 25.73 -7.13 -5.99
CA ALA A 194 24.81 -6.33 -6.78
C ALA A 194 24.56 -4.93 -6.17
N ARG A 195 24.41 -4.83 -4.83
CA ARG A 195 24.31 -3.54 -4.13
C ARG A 195 25.54 -2.65 -4.36
N ARG A 196 26.74 -3.23 -4.40
CA ARG A 196 27.97 -2.46 -4.69
C ARG A 196 27.97 -1.94 -6.13
N ILE A 197 27.53 -2.74 -7.10
CA ILE A 197 27.40 -2.32 -8.51
C ILE A 197 26.39 -1.17 -8.64
N LEU A 198 25.23 -1.27 -7.99
CA LEU A 198 24.22 -0.23 -8.01
C LEU A 198 24.74 1.13 -7.49
N ARG A 199 25.64 1.12 -6.49
CA ARG A 199 26.32 2.35 -6.04
C ARG A 199 27.21 2.96 -7.12
N TYR A 200 27.99 2.15 -7.84
CA TYR A 200 28.83 2.66 -8.93
C TYR A 200 28.00 3.18 -10.10
N LEU A 201 26.86 2.55 -10.40
CA LEU A 201 25.92 3.05 -11.41
C LEU A 201 25.30 4.39 -10.99
N GLN A 202 24.87 4.54 -9.74
CA GLN A 202 24.36 5.81 -9.21
C GLN A 202 25.44 6.90 -9.25
N ALA A 203 26.67 6.56 -8.88
CA ALA A 203 27.80 7.50 -8.88
C ALA A 203 28.33 7.84 -10.28
N GLY A 204 27.77 7.25 -11.35
CA GLY A 204 28.20 7.51 -12.73
C GLY A 204 29.62 7.03 -13.03
N VAL A 205 30.13 6.07 -12.26
CA VAL A 205 31.50 5.54 -12.41
C VAL A 205 31.57 4.61 -13.61
N THR A 206 32.68 4.64 -14.35
CA THR A 206 32.88 3.78 -15.52
C THR A 206 33.04 2.30 -15.14
N ASP A 207 32.72 1.40 -16.08
CA ASP A 207 32.79 -0.04 -15.85
C ASP A 207 34.20 -0.49 -15.46
N GLU A 208 35.24 0.13 -16.04
CA GLU A 208 36.64 -0.19 -15.80
C GLU A 208 37.07 0.14 -14.36
N VAL A 209 36.68 1.33 -13.88
CA VAL A 209 36.97 1.76 -12.51
C VAL A 209 36.20 0.89 -11.52
N ALA A 210 34.90 0.71 -11.74
CA ALA A 210 34.07 -0.10 -10.86
C ALA A 210 34.52 -1.57 -10.80
N ALA A 211 34.91 -2.16 -11.94
CA ALA A 211 35.43 -3.53 -11.99
C ALA A 211 36.73 -3.69 -11.18
N ARG A 212 37.62 -2.69 -11.25
CA ARG A 212 38.87 -2.68 -10.47
C ARG A 212 38.60 -2.62 -8.97
N GLU A 213 37.74 -1.70 -8.54
CA GLU A 213 37.36 -1.53 -7.12
C GLU A 213 36.58 -2.74 -6.56
N LEU A 214 35.92 -3.50 -7.43
CA LEU A 214 35.21 -4.73 -7.09
C LEU A 214 36.06 -5.99 -7.24
N THR A 215 37.31 -5.86 -7.68
CA THR A 215 38.26 -6.98 -7.88
C THR A 215 37.70 -8.06 -8.84
N VAL A 216 37.07 -7.63 -9.93
CA VAL A 216 36.53 -8.52 -10.99
C VAL A 216 36.99 -8.07 -12.37
N SER A 217 36.89 -8.96 -13.36
CA SER A 217 37.12 -8.56 -14.76
C SER A 217 36.04 -7.58 -15.25
N VAL A 218 36.40 -6.68 -16.17
CA VAL A 218 35.45 -5.75 -16.81
C VAL A 218 34.31 -6.51 -17.51
N ARG A 219 34.62 -7.65 -18.14
CA ARG A 219 33.62 -8.53 -18.76
C ARG A 219 32.61 -9.06 -17.74
N THR A 220 33.10 -9.50 -16.58
CA THR A 220 32.24 -9.98 -15.49
C THR A 220 31.37 -8.85 -14.97
N TYR A 221 31.94 -7.67 -14.72
CA TYR A 221 31.19 -6.50 -14.28
C TYR A 221 30.09 -6.11 -15.27
N ARG A 222 30.41 -6.00 -16.55
CA ARG A 222 29.44 -5.66 -17.61
C ARG A 222 28.29 -6.65 -17.71
N ARG A 223 28.57 -7.96 -17.54
CA ARG A 223 27.53 -8.98 -17.48
C ARG A 223 26.58 -8.73 -16.31
N TYR A 224 27.13 -8.48 -15.11
CA TYR A 224 26.31 -8.14 -13.95
C TYR A 224 25.49 -6.85 -14.14
N VAL A 225 26.06 -5.81 -14.75
CA VAL A 225 25.32 -4.57 -15.07
C VAL A 225 24.18 -4.85 -16.03
N ALA A 226 24.40 -5.66 -17.07
CA ALA A 226 23.36 -6.04 -18.01
C ALA A 226 22.22 -6.83 -17.32
N ASP A 227 22.57 -7.77 -16.44
CA ASP A 227 21.59 -8.52 -15.64
C ASP A 227 20.77 -7.57 -14.75
N ILE A 228 21.43 -6.64 -14.06
CA ILE A 228 20.79 -5.62 -13.22
C ILE A 228 19.87 -4.72 -14.05
N MET A 229 20.33 -4.23 -15.21
CA MET A 229 19.55 -3.38 -16.10
C MET A 229 18.30 -4.10 -16.59
N SER A 230 18.43 -5.38 -16.96
CA SER A 230 17.29 -6.21 -17.38
C SER A 230 16.28 -6.37 -16.24
N GLN A 231 16.74 -6.69 -15.03
CA GLN A 231 15.88 -6.84 -13.85
C GLN A 231 15.19 -5.53 -13.44
N LEU A 232 15.86 -4.39 -13.64
CA LEU A 232 15.28 -3.08 -13.36
C LEU A 232 14.40 -2.55 -14.50
N GLY A 233 14.32 -3.24 -15.65
CA GLY A 233 13.64 -2.72 -16.84
C GLY A 233 14.25 -1.39 -17.31
N ALA A 234 15.58 -1.27 -17.24
CA ALA A 234 16.33 -0.09 -17.59
C ALA A 234 17.09 -0.27 -18.90
N ASN A 235 16.97 0.71 -19.80
CA ASN A 235 17.61 0.73 -21.11
C ASN A 235 18.96 1.46 -21.10
N SER A 236 19.31 2.12 -19.99
CA SER A 236 20.63 2.74 -19.80
C SER A 236 21.14 2.57 -18.38
N ARG A 237 22.47 2.67 -18.19
CA ARG A 237 23.13 2.63 -16.87
C ARG A 237 22.63 3.75 -15.96
N PHE A 238 22.42 4.94 -16.51
CA PHE A 238 21.85 6.08 -15.79
C PHE A 238 20.43 5.76 -15.32
N GLN A 239 19.57 5.26 -16.21
CA GLN A 239 18.21 4.85 -15.85
C GLN A 239 18.22 3.75 -14.77
N ALA A 240 19.15 2.79 -14.85
CA ALA A 240 19.29 1.76 -13.83
C ALA A 240 19.71 2.33 -12.47
N GLY A 241 20.61 3.32 -12.45
CA GLY A 241 21.01 4.02 -11.23
C GLY A 241 19.84 4.81 -10.59
N VAL A 242 19.10 5.58 -11.39
CA VAL A 242 17.91 6.32 -10.94
C VAL A 242 16.85 5.37 -10.41
N ARG A 243 16.52 4.33 -11.18
CA ARG A 243 15.51 3.35 -10.80
C ARG A 243 15.93 2.57 -9.55
N ALA A 244 17.21 2.25 -9.38
CA ALA A 244 17.70 1.66 -8.14
C ALA A 244 17.55 2.59 -6.93
N ALA A 245 17.76 3.90 -7.10
CA ALA A 245 17.56 4.90 -6.06
C ALA A 245 16.06 5.05 -5.71
N GLU A 246 15.20 5.15 -6.72
CA GLU A 246 13.75 5.12 -6.55
C GLU A 246 13.32 3.85 -5.79
N LEU A 247 13.97 2.74 -6.06
CA LEU A 247 13.61 1.49 -5.45
C LEU A 247 14.17 1.27 -4.05
N GLY A 248 14.88 2.24 -3.48
CA GLY A 248 15.56 2.11 -2.19
C GLY A 248 16.56 0.94 -2.15
N LEU A 249 17.03 0.50 -3.32
CA LEU A 249 18.00 -0.61 -3.44
C LEU A 249 19.42 -0.18 -3.09
N LEU A 250 19.62 1.12 -2.93
CA LEU A 250 20.89 1.73 -2.57
C LEU A 250 20.99 1.81 -1.05
N PRO A 251 22.10 1.36 -0.44
CA PRO A 251 22.32 1.57 0.97
C PRO A 251 22.36 3.09 1.26
N PRO A 252 21.96 3.53 2.46
CA PRO A 252 22.04 4.94 2.84
C PRO A 252 23.47 5.44 2.65
N THR A 253 23.63 6.58 1.99
CA THR A 253 24.93 7.23 1.80
C THR A 253 25.55 7.49 3.18
N PRO A 254 26.73 6.93 3.50
CA PRO A 254 27.42 7.29 4.74
C PRO A 254 27.86 8.76 4.61
N GLY A 255 27.12 9.67 5.25
CA GLY A 255 27.39 11.12 5.20
C GLY A 255 26.19 12.03 5.39
N ALA A 256 24.95 11.53 5.35
CA ALA A 256 23.77 12.33 5.70
C ALA A 256 23.34 12.04 7.15
N GLU A 257 24.15 12.48 8.13
CA GLU A 257 23.62 12.69 9.47
C GLU A 257 22.64 13.88 9.45
N PRO A 258 21.45 13.78 10.06
CA PRO A 258 20.62 14.95 10.30
C PRO A 258 21.39 15.87 11.25
N GLY A 259 21.73 17.07 10.76
CA GLY A 259 22.53 18.06 11.45
C GLY A 259 22.22 18.16 12.94
N GLY A 260 23.25 17.87 13.73
CA GLY A 260 23.31 18.19 15.15
C GLY A 260 23.16 19.70 15.37
N ARG A 261 22.57 20.00 16.51
CA ARG A 261 22.38 21.33 17.09
C ARG A 261 23.66 22.16 17.01
N GLY A 262 23.51 23.39 16.51
CA GLY A 262 24.29 24.56 16.87
C GLY A 262 23.31 25.65 17.25
#